data_AF-A0A1D2M6K5-F1
#
_entry.id   AF-A0A1D2M6K5-F1
#
_cell.length_a   1.000
_cell.length_b   1.000
_cell.length_c   1.000
_cell.angle_alpha   90.00
_cell.angle_beta   90.00
_cell.angle_gamma   90.00
#
_symmetry.space_group_name_H-M   'P 1'
#
loop_
_entity.id
_entity.type
_entity.pdbx_description
1 polymer ?
#
loop_
_entity_poly.entity_id
_entity_poly.type
_entity_poly.pdbx_seq_one_letter_code
_entity_poly.pdbx_strand_id
1 'polypeptide(L)'
;MSAKGVEALLKFIYYSNVDDPMSSCSVALELLKGGHQSYAGNLSGQKYAWFDIDTALMLYFWTLKVDGNEDLKWKALRVIKSKGDDLEGSTVFEKLLKEDTKTATKLIAQCFKI
;
A
#
# COMPACT_ATOMS: atom_id res chain seq x y z
N MET A 1 -2.35 12.95 5.71
CA MET A 1 -2.17 13.18 4.26
C MET A 1 -1.02 14.15 4.10
N SER A 2 -0.07 13.87 3.20
CA SER A 2 1.11 14.69 2.95
C SER A 2 0.78 15.87 2.02
N ALA A 3 1.67 16.87 1.94
CA ALA A 3 1.49 18.01 1.02
C ALA A 3 1.34 17.55 -0.44
N LYS A 4 2.12 16.54 -0.86
CA LYS A 4 2.01 15.93 -2.19
C LYS A 4 0.68 15.18 -2.38
N GLY A 5 0.21 14.48 -1.36
CA GLY A 5 -1.10 13.82 -1.38
C GLY A 5 -2.24 14.83 -1.53
N VAL A 6 -2.18 15.95 -0.80
CA VAL A 6 -3.16 17.04 -0.90
C VAL A 6 -3.11 17.71 -2.28
N GLU A 7 -1.92 17.97 -2.81
CA GLU A 7 -1.76 18.55 -4.16
C GLU A 7 -2.34 17.63 -5.25
N ALA A 8 -2.01 16.34 -5.21
CA ALA A 8 -2.55 15.35 -6.14
C ALA A 8 -4.08 15.23 -6.03
N LEU A 9 -4.62 15.29 -4.81
CA LEU A 9 -6.06 15.30 -4.58
C LEU A 9 -6.74 16.53 -5.20
N LEU A 10 -6.19 17.72 -4.95
CA LEU A 10 -6.70 18.96 -5.55
C LEU A 10 -6.65 18.90 -7.07
N LYS A 11 -5.55 18.40 -7.64
CA LYS A 11 -5.43 18.24 -9.08
C LYS A 11 -6.44 17.25 -9.67
N PHE A 12 -6.70 16.15 -8.97
CA PHE A 12 -7.73 15.20 -9.37
C PHE A 12 -9.13 15.83 -9.32
N ILE A 13 -9.49 16.52 -8.24
CA ILE A 13 -10.82 17.13 -8.09
C ILE A 13 -11.06 18.24 -9.12
N TYR A 14 -10.08 19.14 -9.31
CA TYR A 14 -10.27 20.33 -10.13
C TYR A 14 -9.95 20.12 -11.61
N TYR A 15 -9.08 19.18 -11.95
CA TYR A 15 -8.63 18.97 -13.34
C TYR A 15 -8.90 17.55 -13.85
N SER A 16 -9.54 16.67 -13.06
CA SER A 16 -9.69 15.24 -13.39
C SER A 16 -8.37 14.56 -13.77
N ASN A 17 -7.24 15.10 -13.27
CA ASN A 17 -5.92 14.63 -13.62
C ASN A 17 -5.57 13.38 -12.79
N VAL A 18 -5.42 12.25 -13.46
CA VAL A 18 -5.07 10.94 -12.87
C VAL A 18 -3.59 10.60 -12.97
N ASP A 19 -2.80 11.38 -13.72
CA ASP A 19 -1.38 11.08 -13.95
C ASP A 19 -0.51 11.42 -12.73
N ASP A 20 -0.83 12.50 -12.01
CA ASP A 20 -0.06 12.96 -10.84
C ASP A 20 -0.10 11.96 -9.65
N PRO A 21 -1.27 11.37 -9.30
CA PRO A 21 -1.38 10.26 -8.36
C PRO A 21 -0.54 9.02 -8.68
N MET A 22 -0.34 8.73 -9.98
CA MET A 22 0.36 7.53 -10.46
C MET A 22 1.87 7.72 -10.55
N SER A 23 2.38 8.91 -10.23
CA SER A 23 3.82 9.20 -10.14
C SER A 23 4.50 8.49 -8.97
N SER A 24 3.74 8.12 -7.92
CA SER A 24 4.26 7.45 -6.73
C SER A 24 3.22 6.54 -6.08
N CYS A 25 3.64 5.34 -5.69
CA CYS A 25 2.78 4.38 -5.00
C CYS A 25 2.30 4.87 -3.64
N SER A 26 3.11 5.63 -2.91
CA SER A 26 2.72 6.22 -1.63
C SER A 26 1.60 7.25 -1.78
N VAL A 27 1.65 8.08 -2.83
CA VAL A 27 0.61 9.10 -3.12
C VAL A 27 -0.70 8.43 -3.53
N ALA A 28 -0.64 7.42 -4.41
CA ALA A 28 -1.81 6.64 -4.79
C ALA A 28 -2.48 5.96 -3.58
N LEU A 29 -1.69 5.44 -2.64
CA LEU A 29 -2.20 4.84 -1.41
C LEU A 29 -2.83 5.88 -0.46
N GLU A 30 -2.25 7.08 -0.35
CA GLU A 30 -2.85 8.17 0.43
C GLU A 30 -4.23 8.56 -0.10
N LEU A 31 -4.37 8.63 -1.43
CA LEU A 31 -5.64 8.96 -2.10
C LEU A 31 -6.68 7.85 -1.92
N LEU A 32 -6.27 6.57 -2.03
CA LEU A 32 -7.13 5.43 -1.71
C LEU A 32 -7.65 5.53 -0.27
N LYS A 33 -6.75 5.77 0.69
CA LYS A 33 -7.09 5.94 2.11
C LYS A 33 -7.99 7.15 2.38
N GLY A 34 -7.90 8.18 1.54
CA GLY A 34 -8.78 9.36 1.56
C GLY A 34 -10.22 9.10 1.10
N GLY A 35 -10.58 7.86 0.74
CA GLY A 35 -11.95 7.48 0.35
C GLY A 35 -12.18 7.43 -1.15
N HIS A 36 -11.13 7.57 -1.97
CA HIS A 36 -11.26 7.52 -3.43
C HIS A 36 -11.05 6.08 -3.93
N GLN A 37 -12.13 5.29 -3.93
CA GLN A 37 -12.09 3.89 -4.35
C GLN A 37 -11.70 3.68 -5.83
N SER A 38 -11.83 4.69 -6.68
CA SER A 38 -11.34 4.63 -8.07
C SER A 38 -9.83 4.32 -8.17
N TYR A 39 -9.06 4.63 -7.13
CA TYR A 39 -7.64 4.30 -7.07
C TYR A 39 -7.35 2.83 -6.72
N ALA A 40 -8.34 2.07 -6.24
CA ALA A 40 -8.18 0.65 -5.96
C ALA A 40 -7.88 -0.13 -7.25
N GLY A 41 -8.63 0.15 -8.33
CA GLY A 41 -8.38 -0.42 -9.65
C GLY A 41 -7.03 -0.01 -10.24
N ASN A 42 -6.65 1.25 -10.04
CA ASN A 42 -5.36 1.75 -10.52
C ASN A 42 -4.19 1.06 -9.79
N LEU A 43 -4.27 0.94 -8.46
CA LEU A 43 -3.29 0.22 -7.65
C LEU A 43 -3.25 -1.27 -8.00
N SER A 44 -4.40 -1.91 -8.27
CA SER A 44 -4.47 -3.32 -8.69
C SER A 44 -3.92 -3.57 -10.10
N GLY A 45 -3.85 -2.54 -10.96
CA GLY A 45 -3.25 -2.61 -12.29
C GLY A 45 -1.70 -2.48 -12.34
N GLN A 46 -1.07 -1.86 -11.34
CA GLN A 46 0.39 -1.57 -11.39
C GLN A 46 1.32 -2.79 -11.30
N LYS A 47 2.54 -2.72 -11.83
CA LYS A 47 3.51 -3.82 -11.69
C LYS A 47 4.05 -3.91 -10.26
N TYR A 48 4.47 -5.10 -9.81
CA TYR A 48 5.00 -5.28 -8.44
C TYR A 48 6.23 -4.41 -8.16
N ALA A 49 7.09 -4.19 -9.16
CA ALA A 49 8.28 -3.34 -9.04
C ALA A 49 7.95 -1.86 -8.74
N TRP A 50 6.75 -1.39 -9.07
CA TRP A 50 6.31 -0.01 -8.85
C TRP A 50 6.04 0.31 -7.37
N PHE A 51 5.80 -0.73 -6.56
CA PHE A 51 5.57 -0.57 -5.13
C PHE A 51 6.88 -0.61 -4.37
N ASP A 52 7.12 0.34 -3.46
CA ASP A 52 8.12 0.17 -2.40
C ASP A 52 7.56 -0.73 -1.28
N ILE A 53 8.45 -1.27 -0.44
CA ILE A 53 8.08 -2.22 0.60
C ILE A 53 7.18 -1.60 1.67
N ASP A 54 7.44 -0.34 2.06
CA ASP A 54 6.67 0.38 3.08
C ASP A 54 5.24 0.63 2.60
N THR A 55 5.08 1.06 1.34
CA THR A 55 3.78 1.24 0.70
C THR A 55 3.03 -0.09 0.58
N ALA A 56 3.71 -1.18 0.23
CA ALA A 56 3.09 -2.50 0.15
C ALA A 56 2.57 -2.98 1.53
N LEU A 57 3.37 -2.80 2.58
CA LEU A 57 2.97 -3.09 3.96
C LEU A 57 1.78 -2.23 4.39
N MET A 58 1.85 -0.93 4.14
CA MET A 58 0.77 0.01 4.45
C MET A 58 -0.53 -0.29 3.69
N LEU A 59 -0.44 -0.80 2.45
CA LEU A 59 -1.58 -1.24 1.65
C LEU A 59 -2.19 -2.50 2.26
N TYR A 60 -1.36 -3.51 2.60
CA TYR A 60 -1.83 -4.72 3.27
C TYR A 60 -2.60 -4.38 4.56
N PHE A 61 -2.05 -3.55 5.45
CA PHE A 61 -2.74 -3.18 6.70
C PHE A 61 -4.04 -2.42 6.46
N TRP A 62 -4.09 -1.60 5.42
CA TRP A 62 -5.34 -0.93 5.06
C TRP A 62 -6.40 -1.94 4.62
N THR A 63 -6.04 -2.93 3.81
CA THR A 63 -6.98 -3.98 3.38
C THR A 63 -7.47 -4.89 4.50
N LEU A 64 -6.73 -4.98 5.63
CA LEU A 64 -7.23 -5.68 6.83
C LEU A 64 -8.30 -4.89 7.59
N LYS A 65 -8.39 -3.57 7.37
CA LYS A 65 -9.33 -2.67 8.06
C LYS A 65 -10.57 -2.36 7.22
N VAL A 66 -10.50 -2.59 5.90
CA VAL A 66 -11.55 -2.23 4.95
C VAL A 66 -11.95 -3.46 4.13
N ASP A 67 -13.17 -3.93 4.35
CA ASP A 67 -13.72 -5.07 3.62
C ASP A 67 -13.88 -4.78 2.11
N GLY A 68 -13.87 -5.84 1.29
CA GLY A 68 -14.11 -5.75 -0.16
C GLY A 68 -12.88 -5.51 -1.03
N ASN A 69 -11.67 -5.48 -0.46
CA ASN A 69 -10.42 -5.21 -1.18
C ASN A 69 -9.46 -6.42 -1.22
N GLU A 70 -10.00 -7.63 -1.34
CA GLU A 70 -9.21 -8.87 -1.24
C GLU A 70 -8.15 -8.98 -2.36
N ASP A 71 -8.44 -8.51 -3.58
CA ASP A 71 -7.46 -8.48 -4.67
C ASP A 71 -6.24 -7.59 -4.36
N LEU A 72 -6.48 -6.43 -3.75
CA LEU A 72 -5.42 -5.54 -3.30
C LEU A 72 -4.60 -6.15 -2.17
N LYS A 73 -5.25 -6.89 -1.28
CA LYS A 73 -4.59 -7.62 -0.19
C LYS A 73 -3.66 -8.69 -0.74
N TRP A 74 -4.14 -9.52 -1.67
CA TRP A 74 -3.31 -10.52 -2.35
C TRP A 74 -2.15 -9.88 -3.11
N LYS A 75 -2.40 -8.75 -3.76
CA LYS A 75 -1.34 -8.01 -4.44
C LYS A 75 -0.27 -7.51 -3.49
N ALA A 76 -0.67 -6.89 -2.39
CA ALA A 76 0.25 -6.41 -1.36
C ALA A 76 1.12 -7.57 -0.82
N LEU A 77 0.51 -8.71 -0.51
CA LEU A 77 1.23 -9.91 -0.06
C LEU A 77 2.26 -10.40 -1.08
N ARG A 78 1.92 -10.39 -2.39
CA ARG A 78 2.84 -10.79 -3.45
C ARG A 78 4.01 -9.82 -3.58
N VAL A 79 3.76 -8.51 -3.49
CA VAL A 79 4.83 -7.50 -3.52
C VAL A 79 5.77 -7.68 -2.34
N ILE A 80 5.22 -7.82 -1.12
CA ILE A 80 5.98 -8.03 0.11
C ILE A 80 6.83 -9.29 -0.01
N LYS A 81 6.23 -10.39 -0.51
CA LYS A 81 6.97 -11.63 -0.76
C LYS A 81 8.09 -11.47 -1.79
N SER A 82 7.87 -10.71 -2.87
CA SER A 82 8.89 -10.48 -3.90
C SER A 82 10.03 -9.58 -3.45
N LYS A 83 9.82 -8.82 -2.37
CA LYS A 83 10.78 -7.88 -1.78
C LYS A 83 11.14 -8.28 -0.35
N GLY A 84 11.25 -9.59 -0.13
CA GLY A 84 11.54 -10.19 1.18
C GLY A 84 12.75 -9.56 1.86
N ASP A 85 13.81 -9.36 1.09
CA ASP A 85 15.09 -8.82 1.59
C ASP A 85 14.97 -7.35 2.03
N ASP A 86 14.00 -6.60 1.48
CA ASP A 86 13.77 -5.20 1.84
C ASP A 86 12.98 -5.04 3.17
N LEU A 87 12.38 -6.12 3.70
CA LEU A 87 11.59 -6.03 4.95
C LEU A 87 12.43 -5.67 6.16
N GLU A 88 13.69 -6.13 6.23
CA GLU A 88 14.55 -5.87 7.40
C GLU A 88 14.87 -4.38 7.55
N GLY A 89 14.93 -3.64 6.44
CA GLY A 89 15.12 -2.19 6.42
C GLY A 89 13.84 -1.37 6.54
N SER A 90 12.66 -2.02 6.58
CA SER A 90 11.38 -1.32 6.60
C SER A 90 11.04 -0.77 7.98
N THR A 91 10.96 0.55 8.09
CA THR A 91 10.51 1.23 9.32
C THR A 91 9.05 0.90 9.66
N VAL A 92 8.23 0.65 8.63
CA VAL A 92 6.82 0.25 8.80
C VAL A 92 6.74 -1.15 9.39
N PHE A 93 7.57 -2.08 8.92
CA PHE A 93 7.62 -3.44 9.45
C PHE A 93 8.20 -3.47 10.87
N GLU A 94 9.26 -2.72 11.14
CA GLU A 94 9.83 -2.60 12.49
C GLU A 94 8.79 -2.07 13.49
N LYS A 95 8.04 -1.04 13.10
CA LYS A 95 6.95 -0.50 13.92
C LYS A 95 5.86 -1.55 14.17
N LEU A 96 5.49 -2.32 13.15
CA LEU A 96 4.51 -3.40 13.28
C LEU A 96 4.96 -4.47 14.27
N LEU A 97 6.22 -4.89 14.23
CA LEU A 97 6.76 -5.89 15.17
C LEU A 97 6.61 -5.44 16.63
N LYS A 98 6.78 -4.12 16.88
CA LYS A 98 6.66 -3.51 18.21
C LYS A 98 5.21 -3.29 18.67
N GLU A 99 4.32 -2.89 17.76
CA GLU A 99 2.96 -2.47 18.10
C GLU A 99 1.92 -3.58 17.96
N ASP A 100 2.07 -4.48 16.99
CA ASP A 100 1.12 -5.57 16.72
C ASP A 100 1.86 -6.81 16.19
N THR A 101 2.54 -7.48 17.13
CA THR A 101 3.29 -8.70 16.86
C THR A 101 2.40 -9.81 16.28
N LYS A 102 1.10 -9.85 16.61
CA LYS A 102 0.18 -10.85 16.07
C LYS A 102 -0.05 -10.67 14.57
N THR A 103 -0.25 -9.44 14.13
CA THR A 103 -0.38 -9.12 12.70
C THR A 103 0.94 -9.32 11.96
N ALA A 104 2.08 -8.97 12.58
CA ALA A 104 3.40 -9.24 12.02
C ALA A 104 3.65 -10.73 11.78
N THR A 105 3.39 -11.58 12.78
CA THR A 105 3.54 -13.04 12.65
C THR A 105 2.63 -13.61 11.57
N LYS A 106 1.38 -13.13 11.47
CA LYS A 106 0.47 -13.54 10.39
C LYS A 106 1.00 -13.14 9.02
N LEU A 107 1.53 -11.93 8.87
CA LEU A 107 2.13 -11.47 7.62
C LEU A 107 3.31 -12.37 7.22
N ILE A 108 4.23 -12.64 8.13
CA ILE A 108 5.37 -13.53 7.89
C ILE A 108 4.89 -14.92 7.46
N ALA A 109 3.93 -15.50 8.18
CA ALA A 109 3.36 -16.81 7.84
C ALA A 109 2.71 -16.83 6.45
N GLN A 110 2.03 -15.75 6.05
CA GLN A 110 1.38 -15.62 4.74
C GLN A 110 2.38 -15.42 3.60
N CYS A 111 3.44 -14.66 3.82
CA CYS A 111 4.42 -14.34 2.77
C CYS A 111 5.49 -15.43 2.61
N PHE A 112 5.97 -16.01 3.72
CA PHE A 112 7.23 -16.75 3.72
C PHE A 112 7.16 -18.22 4.09
N LYS A 113 5.98 -18.78 4.44
CA LYS A 113 5.79 -20.22 4.77
C LYS A 113 7.07 -20.88 5.31
N ILE A 114 7.36 -20.66 6.60
CA ILE A 114 8.31 -21.50 7.33
C ILE A 114 7.66 -22.87 7.53
#